data_AF-A0A1N6TPT3-F1
#
_entry.id   AF-A0A1N6TPT3-F1
#
_cell.length_a   1.000
_cell.length_b   1.000
_cell.length_c   1.000
_cell.angle_alpha   90.00
_cell.angle_beta   90.00
_cell.angle_gamma   90.00
#
_symmetry.space_group_name_H-M   'P 1'
#
loop_
_entity.id
_entity.type
_entity.pdbx_description
1 polymer ?
#
loop_
_entity_poly.entity_id
_entity_poly.type
_entity_poly.pdbx_seq_one_letter_code
_entity_poly.pdbx_strand_id
1 'polypeptide(L)'
;MRKHLLWLLCVALPAGAQDWLALTLYPGGELYQAEHLQRLVGATQNLWQVKDAQGHTPIQSLDSLASTNAIAVQGDDVRFRRLIETRELTPAGLKTLAGLVERHPLLGPRLVTAAGDGTHFWLRLARPYAEADKAELLLSYAKRLAVDFAPGCQVASGAQGALQGYTLQEWTLQAAGPVPPRTTTLQGLQQAATALRQRSLQAYSAADILAYLRQVLNGESGLPASDDEVAQLYLIAESLRSRDLQDLARPDFQRLKLVALGRQRSSAPNLPGYRLEATAQWSSTPNSYLTVDCP
;
A
#
# COMPACT_ATOMS: atom_id res chain seq x y z
N MET A 1 7.55 58.06 13.34
CA MET A 1 7.77 57.31 12.09
C MET A 1 7.78 55.83 12.41
N ARG A 2 6.69 55.12 12.08
CA ARG A 2 6.45 53.72 12.41
C ARG A 2 7.32 52.81 11.52
N LYS A 3 8.22 52.04 12.13
CA LYS A 3 8.95 50.96 11.44
C LYS A 3 8.05 49.73 11.41
N HIS A 4 7.64 49.33 10.21
CA HIS A 4 6.85 48.13 9.97
C HIS A 4 7.69 46.89 10.29
N LEU A 5 7.33 46.19 11.38
CA LEU A 5 7.73 44.81 11.62
C LEU A 5 6.96 43.93 10.62
N LEU A 6 7.63 43.48 9.56
CA LEU A 6 7.15 42.34 8.78
C LEU A 6 7.37 41.09 9.62
N TRP A 7 6.33 40.65 10.32
CA TRP A 7 6.21 39.28 10.77
C TRP A 7 6.01 38.39 9.54
N LEU A 8 7.09 37.83 9.02
CA LEU A 8 7.02 36.62 8.22
C LEU A 8 6.62 35.50 9.19
N LEU A 9 5.31 35.30 9.34
CA LEU A 9 4.78 34.03 9.79
C LEU A 9 5.25 32.98 8.76
N CYS A 10 6.35 32.30 9.07
CA CYS A 10 6.54 30.93 8.61
C CYS A 10 5.39 30.12 9.20
N VAL A 11 4.27 30.08 8.50
CA VAL A 11 3.30 29.01 8.63
C VAL A 11 4.09 27.77 8.25
N ALA A 12 4.61 27.06 9.26
CA ALA A 12 5.02 25.68 9.08
C ALA A 12 3.76 24.96 8.58
N LEU A 13 3.71 24.73 7.26
CA LEU A 13 2.69 23.89 6.67
C LEU A 13 2.72 22.58 7.46
N PRO A 14 1.59 22.15 8.04
CA PRO A 14 1.55 20.85 8.69
C PRO A 14 2.04 19.82 7.67
N ALA A 15 3.02 19.00 8.06
CA ALA A 15 3.51 17.90 7.25
C ALA A 15 2.32 16.97 6.92
N GLY A 16 1.77 17.17 5.73
CA GLY A 16 0.57 16.50 5.22
C GLY A 16 0.48 16.64 3.72
N ALA A 17 1.64 16.71 3.05
CA ALA A 17 1.72 16.76 1.60
C ALA A 17 1.37 15.38 1.03
N GLN A 18 0.80 15.35 -0.17
CA GLN A 18 0.54 14.10 -0.88
C GLN A 18 1.86 13.38 -1.16
N ASP A 19 2.25 12.48 -0.26
CA ASP A 19 3.51 11.74 -0.31
C ASP A 19 3.44 10.55 -1.28
N TRP A 20 2.29 10.33 -1.91
CA TRP A 20 2.05 9.17 -2.76
C TRP A 20 1.89 9.60 -4.21
N LEU A 21 2.52 8.85 -5.10
CA LEU A 21 2.19 8.78 -6.51
C LEU A 21 1.61 7.39 -6.79
N ALA A 22 0.69 7.30 -7.73
CA ALA A 22 0.12 6.02 -8.15
C ALA A 22 0.26 5.81 -9.65
N LEU A 23 0.57 4.58 -10.05
CA LEU A 23 0.49 4.13 -11.44
C LEU A 23 -0.40 2.91 -11.53
N THR A 24 -1.19 2.80 -12.60
CA THR A 24 -1.82 1.53 -12.98
C THR A 24 -1.22 1.04 -14.29
N LEU A 25 -0.68 -0.17 -14.29
CA LEU A 25 -0.26 -0.87 -15.50
C LEU A 25 -1.35 -1.84 -15.95
N TYR A 26 -1.83 -1.68 -17.18
CA TYR A 26 -2.68 -2.64 -17.86
C TYR A 26 -1.82 -3.44 -18.84
N PRO A 27 -1.56 -4.74 -18.60
CA PRO A 27 -0.53 -5.47 -19.30
C PRO A 27 -0.93 -5.94 -20.71
N GLY A 28 -2.20 -5.83 -21.11
CA GLY A 28 -2.74 -6.43 -22.32
C GLY A 28 -3.08 -7.90 -22.11
N GLY A 29 -4.34 -8.20 -21.76
CA GLY A 29 -4.79 -9.55 -21.36
C GLY A 29 -4.60 -9.85 -19.87
N GLU A 30 -4.72 -11.13 -19.49
CA GLU A 30 -4.79 -11.53 -18.08
C GLU A 30 -3.52 -11.18 -17.29
N LEU A 31 -3.69 -10.64 -16.09
CA LEU A 31 -2.58 -10.24 -15.24
C LEU A 31 -1.69 -11.43 -14.79
N TYR A 32 -2.30 -12.56 -14.44
CA TYR A 32 -1.61 -13.72 -13.87
C TYR A 32 -1.06 -14.67 -14.94
N GLN A 33 -0.25 -14.13 -15.85
CA GLN A 33 0.50 -14.91 -16.81
C GLN A 33 1.98 -14.97 -16.41
N ALA A 34 2.60 -16.14 -16.60
CA ALA A 34 4.00 -16.37 -16.26
C ALA A 34 4.93 -15.28 -16.79
N GLU A 35 4.76 -14.96 -18.07
CA GLU A 35 5.56 -13.96 -18.78
C GLU A 35 5.29 -12.54 -18.27
N HIS A 36 4.03 -12.17 -18.03
CA HIS A 36 3.66 -10.88 -17.46
C HIS A 36 4.28 -10.66 -16.08
N LEU A 37 4.19 -11.66 -15.20
CA LEU A 37 4.76 -11.58 -13.85
C LEU A 37 6.29 -11.45 -13.87
N GLN A 38 6.98 -12.16 -14.77
CA GLN A 38 8.44 -12.03 -14.92
C GLN A 38 8.85 -10.61 -15.36
N ARG A 39 8.18 -10.07 -16.38
CA ARG A 39 8.42 -8.69 -16.85
C ARG A 39 8.08 -7.66 -15.78
N LEU A 40 6.97 -7.87 -15.05
CA LEU A 40 6.53 -7.01 -13.96
C LEU A 40 7.59 -6.87 -12.86
N VAL A 41 8.23 -7.97 -12.47
CA VAL A 41 9.30 -7.94 -11.44
C VAL A 41 10.48 -7.09 -11.92
N GLY A 42 10.97 -7.31 -13.14
CA GLY A 42 12.07 -6.52 -13.70
C GLY A 42 11.72 -5.03 -13.83
N ALA A 43 10.54 -4.73 -14.40
CA ALA A 43 10.07 -3.36 -14.56
C ALA A 43 9.92 -2.65 -13.19
N THR A 44 9.42 -3.36 -12.18
CA THR A 44 9.30 -2.84 -10.80
C THR A 44 10.66 -2.49 -10.19
N GLN A 45 11.66 -3.36 -10.36
CA GLN A 45 13.02 -3.11 -9.86
C GLN A 45 13.63 -1.85 -10.48
N ASN A 46 13.39 -1.64 -11.77
CA ASN A 46 13.92 -0.50 -12.50
C ASN A 46 13.29 0.84 -12.12
N LEU A 47 12.10 0.87 -11.50
CA LEU A 47 11.52 2.11 -10.98
C LEU A 47 12.42 2.75 -9.92
N TRP A 48 13.18 1.97 -9.14
CA TRP A 48 14.15 2.51 -8.17
C TRP A 48 15.34 3.27 -8.81
N GLN A 49 15.53 3.11 -10.12
CA GLN A 49 16.60 3.79 -10.86
C GLN A 49 16.19 5.19 -11.34
N VAL A 50 14.90 5.53 -11.33
CA VAL A 50 14.43 6.88 -11.67
C VAL A 50 15.00 7.88 -10.67
N LYS A 51 15.55 8.99 -11.17
CA LYS A 51 16.13 10.08 -10.38
C LYS A 51 15.31 11.35 -10.52
N ASP A 52 15.32 12.19 -9.49
CA ASP A 52 14.84 13.57 -9.62
C ASP A 52 15.83 14.44 -10.41
N ALA A 53 15.44 15.69 -10.67
CA ALA A 53 16.27 16.66 -11.39
C ALA A 53 17.61 16.96 -10.70
N GLN A 54 17.75 16.63 -9.41
CA GLN A 54 18.97 16.79 -8.63
C GLN A 54 19.75 15.48 -8.47
N GLY A 55 19.33 14.40 -9.14
CA GLY A 55 20.02 13.11 -9.14
C GLY A 55 19.73 12.19 -7.95
N HIS A 56 18.79 12.53 -7.07
CA HIS A 56 18.44 11.70 -5.91
C HIS A 56 17.44 10.61 -6.28
N THR A 57 17.40 9.53 -5.48
CA THR A 57 16.31 8.54 -5.55
C THR A 57 15.05 9.14 -4.88
N PRO A 58 13.96 9.37 -5.63
CA PRO A 58 12.80 10.11 -5.09
C PRO A 58 11.92 9.28 -4.15
N ILE A 59 11.86 7.96 -4.35
CA ILE A 59 10.97 7.06 -3.60
C ILE A 59 11.63 6.50 -2.33
N GLN A 60 10.84 6.47 -1.26
CA GLN A 60 11.12 5.79 0.02
C GLN A 60 10.58 4.37 0.01
N SER A 61 9.39 4.16 -0.55
CA SER A 61 8.76 2.85 -0.66
C SER A 61 8.06 2.70 -2.00
N LEU A 62 8.02 1.45 -2.47
CA LEU A 62 7.28 1.05 -3.64
C LEU A 62 6.44 -0.17 -3.29
N ASP A 63 5.17 -0.04 -3.58
CA ASP A 63 4.11 -0.91 -3.14
C ASP A 63 3.32 -1.39 -4.38
N SER A 64 3.66 -2.59 -4.88
CA SER A 64 2.96 -3.27 -5.97
C SER A 64 2.83 -4.78 -5.70
N LEU A 65 2.13 -5.51 -6.57
CA LEU A 65 2.11 -6.97 -6.53
C LEU A 65 3.53 -7.57 -6.59
N ALA A 66 4.42 -6.99 -7.40
CA ALA A 66 5.78 -7.48 -7.58
C ALA A 66 6.74 -7.14 -6.43
N SER A 67 6.41 -6.15 -5.59
CA SER A 67 7.24 -5.81 -4.41
C SER A 67 6.72 -6.40 -3.11
N THR A 68 5.50 -6.94 -3.08
CA THR A 68 4.90 -7.48 -1.85
C THR A 68 5.06 -8.99 -1.73
N ASN A 69 5.36 -9.41 -0.51
CA ASN A 69 5.35 -10.80 -0.11
C ASN A 69 3.90 -11.27 0.00
N ALA A 70 3.40 -12.02 -0.97
CA ALA A 70 2.17 -12.78 -0.79
C ALA A 70 2.48 -14.02 0.05
N ILE A 71 1.66 -14.27 1.08
CA ILE A 71 1.80 -15.42 1.96
C ILE A 71 1.37 -16.66 1.19
N ALA A 72 2.27 -17.60 0.96
CA ALA A 72 1.95 -18.86 0.29
C ALA A 72 2.05 -20.03 1.28
N VAL A 73 0.95 -20.77 1.43
CA VAL A 73 0.94 -22.08 2.09
C VAL A 73 1.28 -23.12 1.03
N GLN A 74 2.33 -23.90 1.26
CA GLN A 74 2.64 -25.06 0.43
C GLN A 74 2.67 -26.31 1.34
N GLY A 75 1.54 -27.01 1.45
CA GLY A 75 1.40 -28.13 2.40
C GLY A 75 1.32 -27.64 3.85
N ASP A 76 1.84 -28.43 4.79
CA ASP A 76 1.87 -28.12 6.24
C ASP A 76 2.87 -26.97 6.59
N ASP A 77 3.61 -26.45 5.59
CA ASP A 77 4.60 -25.39 5.78
C ASP A 77 4.11 -24.06 5.15
N VAL A 78 3.91 -23.05 6.01
CA VAL A 78 3.64 -21.68 5.55
C VAL A 78 4.96 -20.95 5.32
N ARG A 79 5.27 -20.63 4.05
CA ARG A 79 6.45 -19.83 3.69
C ARG A 79 6.00 -18.43 3.30
N PHE A 80 6.23 -17.46 4.18
CA PHE A 80 5.76 -16.08 4.02
C PHE A 80 6.72 -15.15 3.29
N ARG A 81 7.80 -15.70 2.76
CA ARG A 81 8.71 -14.96 1.91
C ARG A 81 9.00 -15.83 0.71
N ARG A 82 8.32 -15.53 -0.40
CA ARG A 82 8.66 -16.16 -1.66
C ARG A 82 8.69 -15.11 -2.76
N LEU A 83 9.89 -14.84 -3.26
CA LEU A 83 10.04 -14.37 -4.63
C LEU A 83 9.36 -15.42 -5.50
N ILE A 84 8.35 -15.05 -6.29
CA ILE A 84 7.67 -15.99 -7.19
C ILE A 84 8.76 -16.74 -7.98
N GLU A 85 8.89 -18.03 -7.71
CA GLU A 85 9.94 -18.83 -8.31
C GLU A 85 9.48 -19.27 -9.70
N THR A 86 10.40 -19.38 -10.65
CA THR A 86 10.07 -19.76 -12.03
C THR A 86 9.26 -21.06 -12.12
N ARG A 87 9.46 -22.01 -11.20
CA ARG A 87 8.69 -23.27 -11.13
C ARG A 87 7.22 -23.12 -10.70
N GLU A 88 6.84 -22.00 -10.11
CA GLU A 88 5.45 -21.69 -9.75
C GLU A 88 4.66 -21.07 -10.89
N LEU A 89 5.35 -20.67 -11.97
CA LEU A 89 4.74 -20.07 -13.15
C LEU A 89 4.07 -21.11 -14.06
N THR A 90 3.42 -22.10 -13.43
CA THR A 90 2.52 -23.06 -14.07
C THR A 90 1.08 -22.57 -13.94
N PRO A 91 0.13 -23.00 -14.79
CA PRO A 91 -1.28 -22.58 -14.65
C PRO A 91 -1.85 -22.80 -13.24
N ALA A 92 -1.52 -23.94 -12.59
CA ALA A 92 -1.97 -24.23 -11.24
C ALA A 92 -1.31 -23.32 -10.18
N GLY A 93 0.00 -23.06 -10.29
CA GLY A 93 0.70 -22.15 -9.39
C GLY A 93 0.23 -20.70 -9.55
N LEU A 94 0.00 -20.23 -10.78
CA LEU A 94 -0.57 -18.92 -11.07
C LEU A 94 -1.98 -18.77 -10.49
N LYS A 95 -2.82 -19.80 -10.60
CA LYS A 95 -4.16 -19.82 -9.96
C LYS A 95 -4.07 -19.72 -8.43
N THR A 96 -3.13 -20.42 -7.81
CA THR A 96 -2.89 -20.33 -6.37
C THR A 96 -2.43 -18.93 -5.96
N LEU A 97 -1.49 -18.34 -6.70
CA LEU A 97 -1.01 -16.98 -6.46
C LEU A 97 -2.14 -15.97 -6.57
N ALA A 98 -2.97 -16.06 -7.61
CA ALA A 98 -4.13 -15.20 -7.79
C ALA A 98 -5.08 -15.27 -6.58
N GLY A 99 -5.45 -16.49 -6.16
CA GLY A 99 -6.33 -16.69 -5.00
C GLY A 99 -5.72 -16.27 -3.65
N LEU A 100 -4.40 -16.23 -3.51
CA LEU A 100 -3.74 -15.69 -2.31
C LEU A 100 -3.76 -14.16 -2.30
N VAL A 101 -3.47 -13.53 -3.44
CA VAL A 101 -3.51 -12.07 -3.62
C VAL A 101 -4.92 -11.54 -3.40
N GLU A 102 -5.94 -12.18 -3.98
CA GLU A 102 -7.35 -11.82 -3.82
C GLU A 102 -7.81 -11.88 -2.35
N ARG A 103 -7.28 -12.83 -1.57
CA ARG A 103 -7.62 -12.99 -0.16
C ARG A 103 -6.79 -12.12 0.78
N HIS A 104 -5.69 -11.52 0.31
CA HIS A 104 -4.81 -10.74 1.17
C HIS A 104 -5.40 -9.35 1.46
N PRO A 105 -5.54 -8.94 2.74
CA PRO A 105 -6.30 -7.74 3.09
C PRO A 105 -5.71 -6.42 2.54
N LEU A 106 -4.40 -6.40 2.25
CA LEU A 106 -3.68 -5.23 1.73
C LEU A 106 -3.36 -5.26 0.24
N LEU A 107 -3.42 -6.45 -0.38
CA LEU A 107 -3.16 -6.57 -1.82
C LEU A 107 -4.44 -6.44 -2.64
N GLY A 108 -5.58 -6.88 -2.11
CA GLY A 108 -6.89 -6.59 -2.68
C GLY A 108 -7.10 -5.10 -3.03
N PRO A 109 -6.60 -4.11 -2.25
CA PRO A 109 -6.61 -2.66 -2.55
C PRO A 109 -5.59 -2.13 -3.56
N ARG A 110 -4.64 -2.95 -4.03
CA ARG A 110 -3.81 -2.64 -5.21
C ARG A 110 -4.46 -3.15 -6.51
N LEU A 111 -5.74 -3.54 -6.40
CA LEU A 111 -6.80 -3.76 -7.39
C LEU A 111 -6.32 -4.13 -8.80
N VAL A 112 -6.02 -5.42 -8.94
CA VAL A 112 -6.55 -6.15 -10.10
C VAL A 112 -8.04 -5.86 -10.12
N THR A 113 -8.50 -5.06 -11.07
CA THR A 113 -9.90 -4.60 -11.10
C THR A 113 -10.83 -5.80 -11.28
N ALA A 114 -12.14 -5.63 -11.06
CA ALA A 114 -13.12 -6.66 -11.40
C ALA A 114 -13.12 -7.03 -12.91
N ALA A 115 -12.46 -6.22 -13.75
CA ALA A 115 -12.19 -6.51 -15.16
C ALA A 115 -10.87 -7.28 -15.40
N GLY A 116 -10.05 -7.51 -14.37
CA GLY A 116 -8.96 -8.51 -14.38
C GLY A 116 -7.55 -8.01 -14.69
N ASP A 117 -7.38 -6.80 -15.23
CA ASP A 117 -6.17 -6.54 -16.03
C ASP A 117 -5.33 -5.34 -15.55
N GLY A 118 -5.19 -5.08 -14.25
CA GLY A 118 -4.44 -3.91 -13.75
C GLY A 118 -3.52 -4.22 -12.58
N THR A 119 -2.25 -3.79 -12.62
CA THR A 119 -1.38 -3.73 -11.43
C THR A 119 -1.23 -2.30 -10.96
N HIS A 120 -1.49 -2.03 -9.68
CA HIS A 120 -1.25 -0.73 -9.09
C HIS A 120 0.10 -0.65 -8.39
N PHE A 121 0.81 0.43 -8.65
CA PHE A 121 2.06 0.80 -8.01
C PHE A 121 1.81 2.04 -7.16
N TRP A 122 1.99 1.90 -5.86
CA TRP A 122 1.97 3.01 -4.91
C TRP A 122 3.41 3.39 -4.58
N LEU A 123 3.77 4.64 -4.87
CA LEU A 123 5.13 5.16 -4.74
C LEU A 123 5.13 6.19 -3.62
N ARG A 124 5.72 5.88 -2.47
CA ARG A 124 5.88 6.87 -1.39
C ARG A 124 7.15 7.66 -1.63
N LEU A 125 7.04 8.98 -1.70
CA LEU A 125 8.16 9.89 -1.88
C LEU A 125 8.95 10.03 -0.57
N ALA A 126 10.27 10.08 -0.66
CA ALA A 126 11.17 10.20 0.50
C ALA A 126 11.17 11.59 1.16
N ARG A 127 10.61 12.56 0.47
CA ARG A 127 10.46 13.94 0.92
C ARG A 127 9.30 14.60 0.19
N PRO A 128 8.78 15.73 0.70
CA PRO A 128 7.82 16.53 -0.04
C PRO A 128 8.44 17.08 -1.34
N TYR A 129 7.65 17.05 -2.42
CA TYR A 129 7.99 17.65 -3.72
C TYR A 129 6.95 18.72 -4.08
N ALA A 130 7.34 19.71 -4.88
CA ALA A 130 6.38 20.63 -5.47
C ALA A 130 5.49 19.88 -6.48
N GLU A 131 4.27 20.38 -6.71
CA GLU A 131 3.30 19.69 -7.59
C GLU A 131 3.80 19.54 -9.04
N ALA A 132 4.58 20.51 -9.55
CA ALA A 132 5.21 20.40 -10.87
C ALA A 132 6.23 19.25 -10.91
N ASP A 133 7.12 19.19 -9.91
CA ASP A 133 8.12 18.13 -9.79
C ASP A 133 7.47 16.75 -9.64
N LYS A 134 6.35 16.66 -8.90
CA LYS A 134 5.57 15.42 -8.79
C LYS A 134 5.03 14.95 -10.14
N ALA A 135 4.49 15.87 -10.94
CA ALA A 135 3.97 15.55 -12.27
C ALA A 135 5.09 15.04 -13.19
N GLU A 136 6.26 15.68 -13.17
CA GLU A 136 7.43 15.25 -13.94
C GLU A 136 7.97 13.88 -13.48
N LEU A 137 8.06 13.67 -12.17
CA LEU A 137 8.45 12.39 -11.58
C LEU A 137 7.47 11.28 -11.95
N LEU A 138 6.17 11.52 -11.79
CA LEU A 138 5.12 10.56 -12.13
C LEU A 138 5.18 10.16 -13.61
N LEU A 139 5.36 11.13 -14.51
CA LEU A 139 5.53 10.86 -15.94
C LEU A 139 6.80 10.05 -16.21
N SER A 140 7.89 10.34 -15.51
CA SER A 140 9.16 9.61 -15.63
C SER A 140 9.02 8.15 -15.17
N TYR A 141 8.33 7.91 -14.05
CA TYR A 141 7.99 6.56 -13.60
C TYR A 141 7.09 5.83 -14.59
N ALA A 142 6.05 6.48 -15.10
CA ALA A 142 5.13 5.88 -16.08
C ALA A 142 5.84 5.49 -17.38
N LYS A 143 6.69 6.38 -17.91
CA LYS A 143 7.50 6.10 -19.11
C LYS A 143 8.49 4.97 -18.88
N ARG A 144 9.15 4.94 -17.72
CA ARG A 144 10.08 3.85 -17.39
C ARG A 144 9.35 2.52 -17.29
N LEU A 145 8.21 2.50 -16.62
CA LEU A 145 7.36 1.32 -16.50
C LEU A 145 6.91 0.81 -17.88
N ALA A 146 6.46 1.71 -18.77
CA ALA A 146 6.05 1.37 -20.13
C ALA A 146 7.19 0.73 -20.93
N VAL A 147 8.37 1.35 -20.94
CA VAL A 147 9.55 0.86 -21.69
C VAL A 147 10.03 -0.50 -21.18
N ASP A 148 10.07 -0.68 -19.86
CA ASP A 148 10.62 -1.89 -19.26
C ASP A 148 9.63 -3.06 -19.22
N PHE A 149 8.32 -2.78 -19.27
CA PHE A 149 7.32 -3.84 -19.23
C PHE A 149 7.14 -4.52 -20.59
N ALA A 150 6.81 -3.79 -21.65
CA ALA A 150 6.69 -4.36 -22.99
C ALA A 150 6.78 -3.30 -24.11
N PRO A 151 7.27 -3.67 -25.31
CA PRO A 151 7.19 -2.78 -26.48
C PRO A 151 5.74 -2.39 -26.79
N GLY A 152 5.51 -1.13 -27.14
CA GLY A 152 4.18 -0.63 -27.52
C GLY A 152 3.30 -0.19 -26.36
N CYS A 153 3.72 -0.35 -25.10
CA CYS A 153 3.02 0.26 -23.97
C CYS A 153 3.01 1.79 -24.07
N GLN A 154 1.87 2.40 -23.75
CA GLN A 154 1.65 3.84 -23.82
C GLN A 154 1.22 4.39 -22.47
N VAL A 155 1.70 5.60 -22.15
CA VAL A 155 1.24 6.34 -20.96
C VAL A 155 -0.01 7.11 -21.34
N ALA A 156 -1.14 6.82 -20.70
CA ALA A 156 -2.36 7.57 -20.93
C ALA A 156 -2.24 9.00 -20.38
N SER A 157 -2.91 9.94 -21.05
CA SER A 157 -2.99 11.32 -20.58
C SER A 157 -4.06 11.47 -19.49
N GLY A 158 -3.67 12.00 -18.34
CA GLY A 158 -4.58 12.32 -17.24
C GLY A 158 -4.87 11.15 -16.29
N ALA A 159 -5.67 11.42 -15.27
CA ALA A 159 -6.04 10.46 -14.22
C ALA A 159 -7.26 9.61 -14.63
N GLN A 160 -7.16 8.91 -15.76
CA GLN A 160 -8.23 8.04 -16.29
C GLN A 160 -7.85 6.59 -16.02
N GLY A 161 -8.63 5.85 -15.24
CA GLY A 161 -8.29 4.47 -14.88
C GLY A 161 -9.02 3.94 -13.65
N ALA A 162 -8.59 2.77 -13.17
CA ALA A 162 -9.21 2.07 -12.05
C ALA A 162 -9.33 2.90 -10.77
N LEU A 163 -8.35 3.77 -10.52
CA LEU A 163 -8.32 4.62 -9.33
C LEU A 163 -8.92 6.01 -9.57
N GLN A 164 -9.52 6.27 -10.74
CA GLN A 164 -10.17 7.54 -11.03
C GLN A 164 -11.30 7.84 -10.04
N GLY A 165 -11.30 9.06 -9.49
CA GLY A 165 -12.27 9.50 -8.48
C GLY A 165 -12.04 8.92 -7.09
N TYR A 166 -10.99 8.12 -6.89
CA TYR A 166 -10.61 7.61 -5.56
C TYR A 166 -9.69 8.57 -4.82
N THR A 167 -9.75 8.43 -3.50
CA THR A 167 -8.88 9.04 -2.51
C THR A 167 -8.37 7.95 -1.57
N LEU A 168 -7.11 8.04 -1.19
CA LEU A 168 -6.51 7.20 -0.17
C LEU A 168 -6.18 8.06 1.05
N GLN A 169 -6.47 7.56 2.24
CA GLN A 169 -6.17 8.21 3.51
C GLN A 169 -5.46 7.22 4.41
N GLU A 170 -4.33 7.65 4.98
CA GLU A 170 -3.57 6.93 6.01
C GLU A 170 -3.62 7.77 7.28
N TRP A 171 -4.08 7.19 8.38
CA TRP A 171 -4.05 7.80 9.71
C TRP A 171 -3.01 7.10 10.55
N THR A 172 -2.03 7.85 11.05
CA THR A 172 -1.08 7.36 12.05
C THR A 172 -1.58 7.74 13.44
N LEU A 173 -1.77 6.74 14.29
CA LEU A 173 -2.25 6.87 15.65
C LEU A 173 -1.12 6.51 16.62
N GLN A 174 -0.93 7.33 17.64
CA GLN A 174 0.08 7.13 18.68
C GLN A 174 -0.61 6.93 20.03
N ALA A 175 -0.12 5.99 20.84
CA ALA A 175 -0.63 5.80 22.20
C ALA A 175 -0.54 7.11 22.99
N ALA A 176 -1.65 7.50 23.63
CA ALA A 176 -1.76 8.74 24.39
C ALA A 176 -1.21 8.62 25.83
N GLY A 177 -0.95 7.39 26.27
CA GLY A 177 -0.43 7.03 27.59
C GLY A 177 0.08 5.58 27.57
N PRO A 178 -0.10 4.79 28.65
CA PRO A 178 0.17 3.35 28.61
C PRO A 178 -0.54 2.68 27.44
N VAL A 179 0.16 1.82 26.71
CA VAL A 179 -0.41 1.10 25.57
C VAL A 179 -1.51 0.16 26.08
N PRO A 180 -2.75 0.22 25.53
CA PRO A 180 -3.80 -0.71 25.88
C PRO A 180 -3.42 -2.17 25.54
N PRO A 181 -4.10 -3.18 26.12
CA PRO A 181 -3.90 -4.58 25.73
C PRO A 181 -4.00 -4.77 24.21
N ARG A 182 -3.17 -5.64 23.64
CA ARG A 182 -3.08 -5.81 22.18
C ARG A 182 -4.40 -6.30 21.61
N THR A 183 -5.02 -7.29 22.25
CA THR A 183 -6.34 -7.81 21.90
C THR A 183 -7.42 -6.72 21.88
N THR A 184 -7.48 -5.87 22.92
CA THR A 184 -8.40 -4.72 22.96
C THR A 184 -8.11 -3.72 21.84
N THR A 185 -6.83 -3.46 21.57
CA THR A 185 -6.42 -2.57 20.47
C THR A 185 -6.87 -3.14 19.12
N LEU A 186 -6.64 -4.44 18.86
CA LEU A 186 -7.05 -5.10 17.62
C LEU A 186 -8.58 -5.09 17.44
N GLN A 187 -9.35 -5.29 18.50
CA GLN A 187 -10.81 -5.16 18.44
C GLN A 187 -11.24 -3.74 18.02
N GLY A 188 -10.62 -2.72 18.60
CA GLY A 188 -10.88 -1.32 18.22
C GLY A 188 -10.49 -1.02 16.77
N LEU A 189 -9.34 -1.53 16.31
CA LEU A 189 -8.91 -1.40 14.91
C LEU A 189 -9.87 -2.11 13.94
N GLN A 190 -10.33 -3.32 14.28
CA GLN A 190 -11.28 -4.07 13.46
C GLN A 190 -12.63 -3.35 13.34
N GLN A 191 -13.11 -2.77 14.44
CA GLN A 191 -14.34 -1.96 14.44
C GLN A 191 -14.17 -0.69 13.58
N ALA A 192 -13.06 0.02 13.75
CA ALA A 192 -12.75 1.20 12.96
C ALA A 192 -12.65 0.89 11.45
N ALA A 193 -11.94 -0.18 11.09
CA ALA A 193 -11.84 -0.64 9.70
C ALA A 193 -13.21 -1.03 9.13
N THR A 194 -14.03 -1.75 9.91
CA THR A 194 -15.40 -2.13 9.50
C THR A 194 -16.27 -0.91 9.25
N ALA A 195 -16.22 0.10 10.13
CA ALA A 195 -16.97 1.35 9.95
C ALA A 195 -16.51 2.11 8.69
N LEU A 196 -15.20 2.15 8.43
CA LEU A 196 -14.65 2.81 7.24
C LEU A 196 -15.06 2.10 5.93
N ARG A 197 -15.15 0.77 5.93
CA ARG A 197 -15.58 -0.03 4.76
C ARG A 197 -17.01 0.27 4.31
N GLN A 198 -17.87 0.80 5.19
CA GLN A 198 -19.23 1.18 4.80
C GLN A 198 -19.26 2.34 3.77
N ARG A 199 -18.18 3.11 3.67
CA ARG A 199 -18.04 4.29 2.79
C ARG A 199 -16.79 4.27 1.93
N SER A 200 -16.01 3.19 2.00
CA SER A 200 -14.74 3.03 1.32
C SER A 200 -14.78 1.75 0.51
N LEU A 201 -14.08 1.71 -0.61
CA LEU A 201 -13.88 0.47 -1.35
C LEU A 201 -13.09 -0.54 -0.49
N GLN A 202 -12.13 -0.03 0.27
CA GLN A 202 -11.43 -0.79 1.31
C GLN A 202 -11.06 0.09 2.49
N ALA A 203 -10.93 -0.57 3.63
CA ALA A 203 -10.19 -0.07 4.77
C ALA A 203 -9.46 -1.25 5.42
N TYR A 204 -8.27 -1.01 5.95
CA TYR A 204 -7.45 -2.04 6.57
C TYR A 204 -6.55 -1.49 7.66
N SER A 205 -6.11 -2.40 8.52
CA SER A 205 -5.30 -2.17 9.71
C SER A 205 -4.48 -3.41 10.04
N ALA A 206 -3.62 -3.31 11.06
CA ALA A 206 -2.87 -4.46 11.57
C ALA A 206 -3.78 -5.62 12.01
N ALA A 207 -5.01 -5.34 12.44
CA ALA A 207 -5.99 -6.35 12.81
C ALA A 207 -6.37 -7.26 11.64
N ASP A 208 -6.52 -6.69 10.44
CA ASP A 208 -6.86 -7.45 9.25
C ASP A 208 -5.71 -8.34 8.80
N ILE A 209 -4.46 -7.86 8.90
CA ILE A 209 -3.27 -8.68 8.64
C ILE A 209 -3.16 -9.82 9.65
N LEU A 210 -3.29 -9.56 10.95
CA LEU A 210 -3.17 -10.61 11.96
C LEU A 210 -4.28 -11.65 11.88
N ALA A 211 -5.51 -11.23 11.56
CA ALA A 211 -6.61 -12.16 11.30
C ALA A 211 -6.33 -13.03 10.06
N TYR A 212 -5.79 -12.43 8.99
CA TYR A 212 -5.39 -13.17 7.80
C TYR A 212 -4.24 -14.15 8.10
N LEU A 213 -3.21 -13.71 8.83
CA LEU A 213 -2.11 -14.57 9.27
C LEU A 213 -2.62 -15.78 10.07
N ARG A 214 -3.52 -15.54 11.03
CA ARG A 214 -4.13 -16.60 11.84
C ARG A 214 -4.91 -17.59 10.99
N GLN A 215 -5.71 -17.11 10.04
CA GLN A 215 -6.45 -17.96 9.10
C GLN A 215 -5.53 -18.83 8.24
N VAL A 216 -4.43 -18.25 7.76
CA VAL A 216 -3.51 -18.92 6.84
C VAL A 216 -2.60 -19.92 7.56
N LEU A 217 -2.20 -19.61 8.80
CA LEU A 217 -1.35 -20.46 9.63
C LEU A 217 -2.09 -21.59 10.31
N ASN A 218 -3.21 -21.25 10.94
CA ASN A 218 -3.88 -22.13 11.90
C ASN A 218 -5.24 -22.61 11.38
N GLY A 219 -5.71 -22.09 10.23
CA GLY A 219 -7.06 -22.34 9.73
C GLY A 219 -8.16 -21.60 10.50
N GLU A 220 -7.79 -20.80 11.50
CA GLU A 220 -8.71 -20.15 12.43
C GLU A 220 -9.09 -18.74 11.97
N SER A 221 -10.40 -18.48 11.90
CA SER A 221 -10.92 -17.18 11.48
C SER A 221 -10.99 -16.18 12.64
N GLY A 222 -10.76 -14.91 12.31
CA GLY A 222 -10.97 -13.78 13.22
C GLY A 222 -9.70 -13.29 13.91
N LEU A 223 -9.87 -12.38 14.86
CA LEU A 223 -8.75 -11.79 15.60
C LEU A 223 -8.08 -12.81 16.51
N PRO A 224 -6.77 -12.66 16.80
CA PRO A 224 -6.10 -13.46 17.82
C PRO A 224 -6.84 -13.38 19.17
N ALA A 225 -6.92 -14.50 19.89
CA ALA A 225 -7.69 -14.67 21.12
C ALA A 225 -6.97 -14.14 22.36
N SER A 226 -5.63 -13.97 22.33
CA SER A 226 -4.83 -13.49 23.45
C SER A 226 -3.66 -12.60 23.03
N ASP A 227 -3.14 -11.79 23.95
CA ASP A 227 -1.97 -10.94 23.70
C ASP A 227 -0.70 -11.75 23.41
N ASP A 228 -0.61 -12.98 23.93
CA ASP A 228 0.46 -13.94 23.64
C ASP A 228 0.37 -14.44 22.21
N GLU A 229 -0.82 -14.77 21.73
CA GLU A 229 -1.04 -15.16 20.33
C GLU A 229 -0.72 -13.99 19.39
N VAL A 230 -1.10 -12.76 19.76
CA VAL A 230 -0.68 -11.57 18.99
C VAL A 230 0.84 -11.47 18.93
N ALA A 231 1.54 -11.69 20.06
CA ALA A 231 3.00 -11.66 20.11
C ALA A 231 3.62 -12.70 19.18
N GLN A 232 3.10 -13.94 19.22
CA GLN A 232 3.55 -15.04 18.39
C GLN A 232 3.35 -14.74 16.90
N LEU A 233 2.17 -14.28 16.50
CA LEU A 233 1.88 -13.90 15.12
C LEU A 233 2.75 -12.73 14.64
N TYR A 234 3.07 -11.77 15.52
CA TYR A 234 4.04 -10.72 15.23
C TYR A 234 5.45 -11.28 15.04
N LEU A 235 5.93 -12.15 15.92
CA LEU A 235 7.25 -12.76 15.80
C LEU A 235 7.36 -13.60 14.52
N ILE A 236 6.29 -14.32 14.18
CA ILE A 236 6.18 -15.00 12.90
C ILE A 236 6.32 -13.95 11.81
N ALA A 237 5.44 -12.96 11.72
CA ALA A 237 5.48 -11.91 10.69
C ALA A 237 6.86 -11.20 10.57
N GLU A 238 7.53 -10.94 11.68
CA GLU A 238 8.90 -10.39 11.76
C GLU A 238 9.94 -11.34 11.17
N SER A 239 9.91 -12.62 11.54
CA SER A 239 10.84 -13.64 11.00
C SER A 239 10.74 -13.78 9.48
N LEU A 240 9.56 -13.41 8.96
CA LEU A 240 9.19 -13.47 7.56
C LEU A 240 9.40 -12.14 6.84
N ARG A 241 9.77 -11.09 7.59
CA ARG A 241 9.97 -9.73 7.10
C ARG A 241 8.72 -9.19 6.41
N SER A 242 7.56 -9.42 7.02
CA SER A 242 6.31 -8.80 6.60
C SER A 242 6.39 -7.30 6.85
N ARG A 243 6.76 -6.56 5.81
CA ARG A 243 6.80 -5.10 5.82
C ARG A 243 5.41 -4.51 6.09
N ASP A 244 4.40 -5.13 5.53
CA ASP A 244 2.99 -4.74 5.64
C ASP A 244 2.51 -4.64 7.09
N LEU A 245 2.82 -5.63 7.94
CA LEU A 245 2.43 -5.58 9.35
C LEU A 245 3.20 -4.46 10.07
N GLN A 246 4.50 -4.34 9.83
CA GLN A 246 5.35 -3.31 10.45
C GLN A 246 4.92 -1.89 10.03
N ASP A 247 4.48 -1.72 8.78
CA ASP A 247 3.98 -0.46 8.27
C ASP A 247 2.64 -0.09 8.92
N LEU A 248 1.82 -1.08 9.29
CA LEU A 248 0.52 -0.89 9.93
C LEU A 248 0.57 -0.81 11.45
N ALA A 249 1.52 -1.45 12.11
CA ALA A 249 1.70 -1.32 13.55
C ALA A 249 3.09 -1.80 13.99
N ARG A 250 3.62 -1.11 15.00
CA ARG A 250 4.85 -1.56 15.68
C ARG A 250 4.55 -2.77 16.58
N PRO A 251 5.54 -3.65 16.86
CA PRO A 251 5.34 -4.80 17.75
C PRO A 251 4.87 -4.45 19.17
N ASP A 252 5.20 -3.25 19.65
CA ASP A 252 4.76 -2.72 20.94
C ASP A 252 3.40 -2.01 20.89
N PHE A 253 2.78 -1.92 19.71
CA PHE A 253 1.53 -1.22 19.43
C PHE A 253 1.56 0.26 19.80
N GLN A 254 2.73 0.85 20.04
CA GLN A 254 2.86 2.25 20.43
C GLN A 254 2.42 3.19 19.31
N ARG A 255 2.63 2.74 18.06
CA ARG A 255 2.19 3.42 16.84
C ARG A 255 1.43 2.44 15.96
N LEU A 256 0.27 2.88 15.50
CA LEU A 256 -0.65 2.15 14.63
C LEU A 256 -0.93 2.99 13.39
N LYS A 257 -1.30 2.33 12.30
CA LYS A 257 -1.85 2.95 11.12
C LYS A 257 -3.15 2.28 10.70
N LEU A 258 -4.07 3.11 10.25
CA LEU A 258 -5.25 2.70 9.49
C LEU A 258 -5.17 3.32 8.10
N VAL A 259 -5.55 2.56 7.09
CA VAL A 259 -5.62 3.05 5.72
C VAL A 259 -7.02 2.79 5.17
N ALA A 260 -7.54 3.75 4.41
CA ALA A 260 -8.78 3.60 3.65
C ALA A 260 -8.61 4.12 2.23
N LEU A 261 -9.18 3.40 1.27
CA LEU A 261 -9.28 3.78 -0.13
C LEU A 261 -10.77 3.87 -0.49
N GLY A 262 -11.22 5.06 -0.91
CA GLY A 262 -12.63 5.29 -1.19
C GLY A 262 -12.85 6.57 -2.01
N ARG A 263 -14.08 6.74 -2.50
CA ARG A 263 -14.46 7.94 -3.27
C ARG A 263 -14.73 9.16 -2.40
N GLN A 264 -14.94 8.93 -1.10
CA GLN A 264 -15.22 9.98 -0.13
C GLN A 264 -14.14 9.98 0.94
N ARG A 265 -13.75 11.20 1.36
CA ARG A 265 -12.88 11.37 2.51
C ARG A 265 -13.64 11.01 3.78
N SER A 266 -13.02 10.18 4.59
CA SER A 266 -13.46 9.83 5.93
C SER A 266 -12.78 10.70 6.97
N SER A 267 -13.47 10.94 8.08
CA SER A 267 -12.87 11.45 9.30
C SER A 267 -11.91 10.43 9.88
N ALA A 268 -10.89 10.90 10.61
CA ALA A 268 -10.02 10.02 11.37
C ALA A 268 -10.85 9.14 12.32
N PRO A 269 -10.60 7.82 12.37
CA PRO A 269 -11.28 6.94 13.30
C PRO A 269 -10.87 7.27 14.74
N ASN A 270 -11.83 7.23 15.65
CA ASN A 270 -11.54 7.34 17.07
C ASN A 270 -11.15 5.97 17.62
N LEU A 271 -9.96 5.87 18.22
CA LEU A 271 -9.46 4.65 18.83
C LEU A 271 -9.12 4.94 20.31
N PRO A 272 -9.85 4.36 21.28
CA PRO A 272 -9.60 4.60 22.70
C PRO A 272 -8.15 4.33 23.09
N GLY A 273 -7.54 5.24 23.85
CA GLY A 273 -6.13 5.15 24.28
C GLY A 273 -5.12 5.66 23.24
N TYR A 274 -5.57 6.07 22.05
CA TYR A 274 -4.73 6.60 21.00
C TYR A 274 -5.15 8.01 20.59
N ARG A 275 -4.18 8.80 20.11
CA ARG A 275 -4.39 10.11 19.51
C ARG A 275 -3.90 10.12 18.07
N LEU A 276 -4.53 10.92 17.23
CA LEU A 276 -4.07 11.15 15.87
C LEU A 276 -2.72 11.91 15.92
N GLU A 277 -1.69 11.29 15.35
CA GLU A 277 -0.35 11.88 15.23
C GLU A 277 -0.19 12.55 13.86
N ALA A 278 -0.56 11.84 12.79
CA ALA A 278 -0.41 12.32 11.43
C ALA A 278 -1.50 11.78 10.50
N THR A 279 -1.75 12.48 9.40
CA THR A 279 -2.62 12.03 8.31
C THR A 279 -1.91 12.25 6.99
N ALA A 280 -1.81 11.20 6.19
CA ALA A 280 -1.37 11.28 4.79
C ALA A 280 -2.56 11.05 3.87
N GLN A 281 -2.56 11.73 2.72
CA GLN A 281 -3.67 11.67 1.77
C GLN A 281 -3.15 11.59 0.34
N TRP A 282 -3.91 10.91 -0.49
CA TRP A 282 -3.75 10.87 -1.93
C TRP A 282 -5.12 11.02 -2.60
N SER A 283 -5.15 11.60 -3.79
CA SER A 283 -6.34 11.69 -4.62
C SER A 283 -5.92 11.48 -6.06
N SER A 284 -6.78 10.86 -6.87
CA SER A 284 -6.53 10.64 -8.30
C SER A 284 -6.62 11.95 -9.08
N THR A 285 -5.47 12.59 -9.28
CA THR A 285 -5.33 13.79 -10.12
C THR A 285 -4.30 13.53 -11.20
N PRO A 286 -4.28 14.30 -12.31
CA PRO A 286 -3.27 14.14 -13.36
C PRO A 286 -1.81 14.22 -12.88
N ASN A 287 -1.56 14.83 -11.72
CA ASN A 287 -0.21 14.98 -11.15
C ASN A 287 0.15 13.89 -10.13
N SER A 288 -0.79 13.02 -9.77
CA SER A 288 -0.64 12.02 -8.71
C SER A 288 -1.07 10.61 -9.16
N TYR A 289 -1.68 10.49 -10.33
CA TYR A 289 -2.14 9.25 -10.92
C TYR A 289 -2.00 9.25 -12.44
N LEU A 290 -1.33 8.23 -13.00
CA LEU A 290 -1.32 7.94 -14.44
C LEU A 290 -1.53 6.44 -14.66
N THR A 291 -1.85 6.09 -15.90
CA THR A 291 -1.93 4.70 -16.36
C THR A 291 -0.94 4.41 -17.47
N VAL A 292 -0.56 3.15 -17.57
CA VAL A 292 0.27 2.58 -18.62
C VAL A 292 -0.52 1.46 -19.26
N ASP A 293 -0.88 1.61 -20.52
CA ASP A 293 -1.69 0.67 -21.27
C ASP A 293 -0.83 -0.07 -22.29
N CYS A 294 -0.80 -1.40 -22.20
CA CYS A 294 -0.02 -2.27 -23.07
C CYS A 294 -0.92 -3.09 -24.01
N PRO A 295 -0.48 -3.33 -25.25
CA PRO A 295 -1.22 -4.10 -26.24
C PRO A 295 -1.22 -5.61 -25.97
#